data_AF-A0A2Z6PQE7-F1
#
_entry.id   AF-A0A2Z6PQE7-F1
#
_cell.length_a   1.000
_cell.length_b   1.000
_cell.length_c   1.000
_cell.angle_alpha   90.00
_cell.angle_beta   90.00
_cell.angle_gamma   90.00
#
_symmetry.space_group_name_H-M   'P 1'
#
loop_
_entity.id
_entity.type
_entity.pdbx_description
1 polymer ?
#
loop_
_entity_poly.entity_id
_entity_poly.type
_entity_poly.pdbx_seq_one_letter_code
_entity_poly.pdbx_strand_id
1 'polypeptide(L)'
;MTLLKINKKDLNDPSNYLSSWVGKDCCSWIGIQCDNQTGNILNLNLEPDLLSPSPLGGKINPSLADLKHLSHLDLSRNDFEGIPIPEFFGSLHRLNYLDLSYANFSRMVPTQLGFLSNLHYLDTNDVTTSLWVRDVSWLRLSSLQYLNMGGVNITDTPHELFRSINKM
;
A
#
# COMPACT_ATOMS: atom_id res chain seq x y z
N MET A 1 0.49 12.97 -19.80
CA MET A 1 1.76 12.40 -19.34
C MET A 1 2.09 13.01 -17.98
N THR A 2 1.68 12.33 -16.91
CA THR A 2 1.95 12.78 -15.54
C THR A 2 3.41 12.50 -15.24
N LEU A 3 4.21 13.52 -14.95
CA LEU A 3 5.58 13.31 -14.48
C LEU A 3 5.52 12.64 -13.10
N LEU A 4 5.82 11.35 -13.08
CA LEU A 4 5.99 10.61 -11.85
C LEU A 4 7.20 11.17 -11.10
N LYS A 5 6.96 11.72 -9.91
CA LYS A 5 8.01 12.14 -8.97
C LYS A 5 8.21 11.10 -7.87
N ILE A 6 8.09 9.80 -8.17
CA ILE A 6 8.60 8.80 -7.22
C ILE A 6 10.12 8.88 -7.31
N ASN A 7 10.70 9.44 -6.25
CA ASN A 7 12.13 9.64 -6.20
C ASN A 7 12.78 8.33 -5.76
N LYS A 8 13.38 7.61 -6.71
CA LYS A 8 14.15 6.38 -6.45
C LYS A 8 15.17 6.57 -5.30
N LYS A 9 15.66 7.80 -5.06
CA LYS A 9 16.61 8.10 -3.98
C LYS A 9 16.06 7.97 -2.57
N ASP A 10 14.74 7.99 -2.41
CA ASP A 10 14.11 7.87 -1.09
C ASP A 10 13.92 6.39 -0.69
N LEU A 11 14.03 5.47 -1.65
CA LEU A 11 13.95 4.03 -1.44
C LEU A 11 15.35 3.43 -1.31
N ASN A 12 15.48 2.48 -0.38
CA ASN A 12 16.64 1.61 -0.32
C ASN A 12 16.41 0.45 -1.31
N ASP A 13 17.27 0.31 -2.31
CA ASP A 13 17.15 -0.67 -3.39
C ASP A 13 18.45 -1.47 -3.57
N PRO A 14 18.80 -2.34 -2.60
CA PRO A 14 20.07 -3.08 -2.60
C PRO A 14 20.19 -4.07 -3.77
N SER A 15 19.06 -4.61 -4.24
CA SER A 15 19.00 -5.57 -5.34
C SER A 15 18.92 -4.90 -6.73
N ASN A 16 18.88 -3.57 -6.77
CA ASN A 16 18.71 -2.78 -7.99
C ASN A 16 17.44 -3.16 -8.79
N TYR A 17 16.37 -3.50 -8.07
CA TYR A 17 15.05 -3.83 -8.63
C TYR A 17 14.48 -2.66 -9.42
N LEU A 18 14.72 -1.43 -8.97
CA LEU A 18 14.30 -0.19 -9.65
C LEU A 18 15.30 0.25 -10.72
N SER A 19 16.13 -0.64 -11.26
CA SER A 19 17.14 -0.32 -12.28
C SER A 19 16.53 0.30 -13.55
N SER A 20 15.32 -0.11 -13.93
CA SER A 20 14.58 0.41 -15.08
C SER A 20 14.01 1.82 -14.87
N TRP A 21 14.02 2.34 -13.63
CA TRP A 21 13.40 3.61 -13.27
C TRP A 21 14.30 4.80 -13.64
N VAL A 22 14.54 4.94 -14.94
CA VAL A 22 15.40 5.94 -15.55
C VAL A 22 14.64 6.72 -16.63
N GLY A 23 14.96 8.00 -16.76
CA GLY A 23 14.32 8.87 -17.75
C GLY A 23 12.97 9.46 -17.30
N LYS A 24 12.15 9.87 -18.27
CA LYS A 24 10.86 10.53 -18.02
C LYS A 24 9.64 9.67 -18.35
N ASP A 25 9.85 8.57 -19.07
CA ASP A 25 8.77 7.68 -19.49
C ASP A 25 8.60 6.51 -18.51
N CYS A 26 7.85 6.78 -17.44
CA CYS A 26 7.59 5.81 -16.38
C CYS A 26 6.80 4.59 -16.82
N CYS A 27 6.10 4.64 -17.95
CA CYS A 27 5.30 3.51 -18.43
C CYS A 27 6.15 2.35 -18.96
N SER A 28 7.45 2.57 -19.13
CA SER A 28 8.45 1.54 -19.46
C SER A 28 9.12 0.92 -18.22
N TRP A 29 8.86 1.45 -17.03
CA TRP A 29 9.51 1.01 -15.81
C TRP A 29 8.90 -0.29 -15.30
N ILE A 30 9.76 -1.20 -14.85
CA ILE A 30 9.33 -2.45 -14.21
C ILE A 30 8.47 -2.10 -12.99
N GLY A 31 7.34 -2.81 -12.85
CA GLY A 31 6.38 -2.57 -11.78
C GLY A 31 5.37 -1.45 -12.07
N ILE A 32 5.48 -0.73 -13.18
CA ILE A 32 4.52 0.32 -13.55
C ILE A 32 3.68 -0.13 -14.75
N GLN A 33 2.36 -0.06 -14.61
CA GLN A 33 1.43 -0.18 -15.74
C GLN A 33 0.65 1.12 -15.92
N CYS A 34 0.66 1.62 -17.15
CA CYS A 34 -0.10 2.80 -17.54
C CYS A 34 -1.35 2.43 -18.35
N ASP A 35 -2.32 3.34 -18.34
CA ASP A 35 -3.42 3.37 -19.30
C ASP A 35 -2.88 3.69 -20.71
N ASN A 36 -3.22 2.85 -21.68
CA ASN A 36 -2.69 2.94 -23.05
C ASN A 36 -3.17 4.18 -23.81
N GLN A 37 -4.22 4.87 -23.36
CA GLN A 37 -4.78 6.03 -24.05
C GLN A 37 -4.30 7.34 -23.41
N THR A 38 -4.28 7.40 -22.10
CA THR A 38 -4.02 8.62 -21.31
C THR A 38 -2.59 8.69 -20.77
N GLY A 39 -1.90 7.55 -20.69
CA GLY A 39 -0.59 7.43 -20.05
C GLY A 39 -0.64 7.64 -18.54
N ASN A 40 -1.81 7.51 -17.92
CA ASN A 40 -1.96 7.56 -16.47
C ASN A 40 -1.50 6.25 -15.83
N ILE A 41 -0.81 6.32 -14.70
CA ILE A 41 -0.41 5.12 -13.97
C ILE A 41 -1.63 4.50 -13.30
N LEU A 42 -1.87 3.21 -13.58
CA LEU A 42 -2.98 2.43 -13.05
C LEU A 42 -2.51 1.39 -12.03
N ASN A 43 -1.29 0.87 -12.20
CA ASN A 43 -0.69 -0.16 -11.35
C ASN A 43 0.72 0.27 -10.95
N LEU A 44 1.01 0.19 -9.66
CA LEU A 44 2.36 0.17 -9.10
C LEU A 44 2.53 -1.12 -8.29
N ASN A 45 3.28 -2.06 -8.86
CA ASN A 45 3.64 -3.33 -8.22
C ASN A 45 5.15 -3.33 -7.95
N LEU A 46 5.49 -3.34 -6.67
CA LEU A 46 6.86 -3.42 -6.16
C LEU A 46 7.10 -4.70 -5.34
N GLU A 47 6.25 -5.73 -5.50
CA GLU A 47 6.52 -7.05 -4.97
C GLU A 47 7.84 -7.56 -5.60
N PRO A 48 8.86 -7.89 -4.77
CA PRO A 48 10.08 -8.46 -5.28
C PRO A 48 9.81 -9.84 -5.89
N ASP A 49 10.34 -10.06 -7.10
CA ASP A 49 10.40 -11.41 -7.68
C ASP A 49 11.30 -12.31 -6.81
N LEU A 50 11.08 -13.62 -6.87
CA LEU A 50 11.77 -14.65 -6.09
C LEU A 50 13.30 -14.60 -6.23
N LEU A 51 13.81 -13.91 -7.26
CA LEU A 51 15.22 -13.74 -7.56
C LEU A 51 15.84 -12.48 -6.94
N SER A 52 15.06 -11.61 -6.29
CA SER A 52 15.56 -10.40 -5.63
C SER A 52 16.05 -10.77 -4.22
N PRO A 53 17.37 -10.86 -3.98
CA PRO A 53 17.91 -11.39 -2.72
C PRO A 53 17.70 -10.46 -1.53
N SER A 54 17.25 -9.23 -1.77
CA SER A 54 17.02 -8.24 -0.73
C SER A 54 15.82 -7.35 -1.06
N PRO A 55 14.91 -7.14 -0.09
CA PRO A 55 13.69 -6.35 -0.28
C PRO A 55 14.00 -4.86 -0.46
N LEU A 56 13.03 -4.11 -1.00
CA LEU A 56 13.08 -2.66 -0.98
C LEU A 56 12.80 -2.15 0.44
N GLY A 57 13.36 -0.99 0.77
CA GLY A 57 13.08 -0.29 2.04
C GLY A 57 13.12 1.22 1.90
N GLY A 58 13.44 1.92 2.99
CA GLY A 58 13.49 3.38 3.01
C GLY A 58 12.11 4.03 3.13
N LYS A 59 11.91 5.19 2.49
CA LYS A 59 10.73 6.05 2.70
C LYS A 59 9.81 6.07 1.49
N ILE A 60 8.51 5.98 1.76
CA ILE A 60 7.46 6.17 0.75
C ILE A 60 7.19 7.67 0.61
N ASN A 61 7.47 8.23 -0.57
CA ASN A 61 7.34 9.65 -0.82
C ASN A 61 5.87 10.09 -0.94
N PRO A 62 5.45 11.20 -0.30
CA PRO A 62 4.10 11.76 -0.44
C PRO A 62 3.67 12.09 -1.87
N SER A 63 4.60 12.25 -2.82
CA SER A 63 4.30 12.43 -4.25
C SER A 63 3.51 11.25 -4.84
N LEU A 64 3.52 10.08 -4.21
CA LEU A 64 2.66 8.96 -4.62
C LEU A 64 1.18 9.32 -4.53
N ALA A 65 0.79 10.26 -3.65
CA ALA A 65 -0.57 10.79 -3.55
C ALA A 65 -1.03 11.50 -4.84
N ASP A 66 -0.12 11.91 -5.73
CA ASP A 66 -0.44 12.57 -7.00
C ASP A 66 -0.97 11.58 -8.05
N LEU A 67 -0.86 10.26 -7.81
CA LEU A 67 -1.34 9.22 -8.73
C LEU A 67 -2.84 9.00 -8.57
N LYS A 68 -3.62 10.01 -8.95
CA LYS A 68 -5.09 10.00 -8.80
C LYS A 68 -5.82 8.91 -9.60
N HIS A 69 -5.12 8.27 -10.53
CA HIS A 69 -5.62 7.17 -11.35
C HIS A 69 -5.16 5.79 -10.89
N LEU A 70 -4.31 5.72 -9.86
CA LEU A 70 -3.79 4.46 -9.34
C LEU A 70 -4.95 3.61 -8.81
N SER A 71 -5.07 2.41 -9.35
CA SER A 71 -6.05 1.40 -8.96
C SER A 71 -5.43 0.26 -8.19
N HIS A 72 -4.18 -0.08 -8.46
CA HIS A 72 -3.48 -1.19 -7.84
C HIS A 72 -2.16 -0.70 -7.24
N LEU A 73 -1.97 -0.96 -5.95
CA LEU A 73 -0.72 -0.70 -5.24
C LEU A 73 -0.31 -1.96 -4.47
N ASP A 74 0.80 -2.55 -4.89
CA ASP A 74 1.42 -3.69 -4.22
C ASP A 74 2.81 -3.29 -3.73
N LEU A 75 2.97 -3.28 -2.41
CA LEU A 75 4.25 -3.06 -1.73
C LEU A 75 4.64 -4.28 -0.89
N SER A 76 3.99 -5.41 -1.10
CA SER A 76 4.14 -6.61 -0.29
C SER A 76 5.57 -7.17 -0.36
N ARG A 77 5.95 -7.94 0.66
CA ARG A 77 7.26 -8.62 0.77
C ARG A 77 8.47 -7.69 0.70
N ASN A 78 8.30 -6.41 1.03
CA ASN A 78 9.39 -5.45 1.19
C ASN A 78 9.80 -5.32 2.67
N ASP A 79 10.77 -4.47 2.97
CA ASP A 79 11.20 -4.17 4.34
C ASP A 79 11.27 -2.66 4.52
N PHE A 80 10.14 -2.04 4.86
CA PHE A 80 10.07 -0.62 5.15
C PHE A 80 10.54 -0.26 6.58
N GLU A 81 11.34 -1.13 7.22
CA GLU A 81 12.10 -0.82 8.43
C GLU A 81 11.24 -0.31 9.60
N GLY A 82 9.98 -0.76 9.68
CA GLY A 82 9.06 -0.35 10.74
C GLY A 82 8.53 1.08 10.61
N ILE A 83 8.57 1.73 9.44
CA ILE A 83 7.88 3.02 9.27
C ILE A 83 6.34 2.86 9.38
N PRO A 84 5.59 3.92 9.69
CA PRO A 84 4.13 3.89 9.62
C PRO A 84 3.62 3.75 8.18
N ILE A 85 2.46 3.10 8.03
CA ILE A 85 1.68 3.14 6.78
C ILE A 85 1.31 4.62 6.51
N PRO A 86 1.63 5.17 5.32
CA PRO A 86 1.36 6.57 5.04
C PRO A 86 -0.15 6.91 4.98
N GLU A 87 -0.58 7.90 5.76
CA GLU A 87 -1.98 8.34 5.81
C GLU A 87 -2.51 8.80 4.44
N PHE A 88 -1.64 9.33 3.58
CA PHE A 88 -2.02 9.82 2.26
C PHE A 88 -2.51 8.72 1.32
N PHE A 89 -2.29 7.43 1.63
CA PHE A 89 -2.89 6.33 0.88
C PHE A 89 -4.41 6.47 0.80
N GLY A 90 -5.06 7.01 1.83
CA GLY A 90 -6.50 7.31 1.83
C GLY A 90 -6.95 8.35 0.78
N SER A 91 -6.02 9.09 0.17
CA SER A 91 -6.33 10.06 -0.90
C SER A 91 -6.37 9.45 -2.31
N LEU A 92 -5.98 8.19 -2.44
CA LEU A 92 -5.96 7.45 -3.71
C LEU A 92 -7.33 6.80 -3.96
N HIS A 93 -8.37 7.62 -4.11
CA HIS A 93 -9.77 7.18 -4.13
C HIS A 93 -10.16 6.17 -5.22
N ARG A 94 -9.28 5.91 -6.20
CA ARG A 94 -9.48 4.90 -7.25
C ARG A 94 -8.83 3.54 -6.93
N LEU A 95 -8.10 3.42 -5.82
CA LEU A 95 -7.54 2.15 -5.39
C LEU A 95 -8.65 1.12 -5.24
N ASN A 96 -8.45 -0.03 -5.89
CA ASN A 96 -9.24 -1.24 -5.76
C ASN A 96 -8.46 -2.36 -5.05
N TYR A 97 -7.12 -2.29 -5.08
CA TYR A 97 -6.22 -3.28 -4.52
C TYR A 97 -5.08 -2.59 -3.78
N LEU A 98 -4.91 -2.95 -2.51
CA LEU A 98 -3.82 -2.50 -1.66
C LEU A 98 -3.24 -3.71 -0.91
N ASP A 99 -2.01 -4.07 -1.26
CA ASP A 99 -1.26 -5.12 -0.55
C ASP A 99 -0.03 -4.51 0.12
N LEU A 100 -0.01 -4.59 1.44
CA LEU A 100 1.06 -4.14 2.34
C LEU A 100 1.59 -5.32 3.16
N SER A 101 1.26 -6.55 2.77
CA SER A 101 1.57 -7.74 3.54
C SER A 101 3.07 -8.03 3.55
N TYR A 102 3.58 -8.52 4.68
CA TYR A 102 4.99 -8.86 4.86
C TYR A 102 5.94 -7.72 4.49
N ALA A 103 5.52 -6.46 4.69
CA ALA A 103 6.27 -5.28 4.29
C ALA A 103 6.99 -4.57 5.46
N ASN A 104 6.91 -5.14 6.67
CA ASN A 104 7.51 -4.61 7.91
C ASN A 104 7.08 -3.17 8.21
N PHE A 105 5.80 -2.84 8.00
CA PHE A 105 5.22 -1.60 8.54
C PHE A 105 4.96 -1.74 10.03
N SER A 106 4.93 -0.61 10.76
CA SER A 106 4.60 -0.62 12.19
C SER A 106 3.69 0.54 12.59
N ARG A 107 3.29 0.56 13.88
CA ARG A 107 2.41 1.57 14.49
C ARG A 107 0.94 1.41 14.07
N MET A 108 0.17 2.48 14.29
CA MET A 108 -1.27 2.47 14.07
C MET A 108 -1.57 2.36 12.57
N VAL A 109 -2.48 1.47 12.17
CA VAL A 109 -3.06 1.47 10.83
C VAL A 109 -3.90 2.75 10.68
N PRO A 110 -3.63 3.59 9.66
CA PRO A 110 -4.28 4.88 9.54
C PRO A 110 -5.76 4.74 9.16
N THR A 111 -6.64 5.36 9.93
CA THR A 111 -8.10 5.37 9.70
C THR A 111 -8.50 5.93 8.32
N GLN A 112 -7.60 6.70 7.70
CA GLN A 112 -7.72 7.27 6.37
C GLN A 112 -7.84 6.19 5.28
N LEU A 113 -7.40 4.95 5.52
CA LEU A 113 -7.69 3.83 4.61
C LEU A 113 -9.19 3.59 4.45
N GLY A 114 -9.99 3.98 5.45
CA GLY A 114 -11.46 3.98 5.37
C GLY A 114 -12.06 4.93 4.34
N PHE A 115 -11.27 5.85 3.75
CA PHE A 115 -11.71 6.74 2.67
C PHE A 115 -11.64 6.09 1.28
N LEU A 116 -11.07 4.88 1.18
CA LEU A 116 -10.92 4.14 -0.07
C LEU A 116 -12.20 3.41 -0.45
N SER A 117 -13.26 4.16 -0.77
CA SER A 117 -14.60 3.62 -1.08
C SER A 117 -14.67 2.57 -2.21
N ASN A 118 -13.66 2.53 -3.10
CA ASN A 118 -13.56 1.55 -4.19
C ASN A 118 -12.65 0.35 -3.87
N LEU A 119 -12.13 0.23 -2.64
CA LEU A 119 -11.21 -0.83 -2.27
C LEU A 119 -11.94 -2.17 -2.18
N HIS A 120 -11.46 -3.15 -2.93
CA HIS A 120 -11.97 -4.52 -2.97
C HIS A 120 -11.04 -5.50 -2.26
N TYR A 121 -9.75 -5.22 -2.25
CA TYR A 121 -8.73 -6.06 -1.63
C TYR A 121 -7.84 -5.21 -0.70
N LEU A 122 -7.76 -5.63 0.56
CA LEU A 122 -6.83 -5.09 1.54
C LEU A 122 -6.10 -6.22 2.25
N ASP A 123 -4.78 -6.27 2.11
CA ASP A 123 -3.92 -7.13 2.91
C ASP A 123 -2.89 -6.28 3.67
N THR A 124 -2.90 -6.37 4.99
CA THR A 124 -1.91 -5.73 5.89
C THR A 124 -1.26 -6.77 6.79
N ASN A 125 -1.32 -8.05 6.41
CA ASN A 125 -0.81 -9.15 7.23
C ASN A 125 0.70 -9.04 7.42
N ASP A 126 1.16 -9.19 8.65
CA ASP A 126 2.58 -9.20 8.96
C ASP A 126 2.89 -10.32 9.96
N VAL A 127 4.14 -10.78 9.97
CA VAL A 127 4.62 -11.78 10.95
C VAL A 127 4.86 -11.11 12.31
N THR A 128 5.12 -9.79 12.31
CA THR A 128 5.37 -9.03 13.54
C THR A 128 4.07 -8.43 14.09
N THR A 129 3.95 -8.33 15.42
CA THR A 129 2.80 -7.69 16.10
C THR A 129 2.94 -6.17 16.22
N SER A 130 3.61 -5.55 15.25
CA SER A 130 4.01 -4.14 15.30
C SER A 130 2.91 -3.19 14.82
N LEU A 131 2.00 -3.68 13.98
CA LEU A 131 0.81 -2.94 13.54
C LEU A 131 -0.31 -3.09 14.56
N TRP A 132 -1.04 -1.99 14.79
CA TRP A 132 -2.21 -2.02 15.64
C TRP A 132 -3.33 -1.11 15.14
N VAL A 133 -4.55 -1.41 15.54
CA VAL A 133 -5.71 -0.53 15.36
C VAL A 133 -6.28 -0.15 16.71
N ARG A 134 -6.76 1.09 16.82
CA ARG A 134 -7.57 1.53 17.96
C ARG A 134 -8.94 0.85 17.87
N ASP A 135 -9.66 1.14 16.79
CA ASP A 135 -10.93 0.53 16.45
C ASP A 135 -10.95 0.09 14.96
N VAL A 136 -12.02 -0.59 14.57
CA VAL A 136 -12.24 -1.07 13.19
C VAL A 136 -13.33 -0.27 12.47
N SER A 137 -13.74 0.89 12.99
CA SER A 137 -14.81 1.70 12.39
C SER A 137 -14.45 2.28 11.02
N TRP A 138 -13.16 2.32 10.70
CA TRP A 138 -12.64 2.69 9.39
C TRP A 138 -12.88 1.60 8.33
N LEU A 139 -13.16 0.34 8.72
CA LEU A 139 -13.49 -0.75 7.81
C LEU A 139 -14.91 -0.67 7.22
N ARG A 140 -15.57 0.51 7.22
CA ARG A 140 -16.87 0.71 6.55
C ARG A 140 -16.74 0.82 5.02
N LEU A 141 -15.86 -0.01 4.45
CA LEU A 141 -15.55 -0.12 3.04
C LEU A 141 -16.58 -1.06 2.39
N SER A 142 -17.69 -0.51 1.91
CA SER A 142 -18.81 -1.30 1.35
C SER A 142 -18.45 -2.15 0.14
N SER A 143 -17.32 -1.86 -0.52
CA SER A 143 -16.84 -2.57 -1.71
C SER A 143 -15.85 -3.68 -1.39
N LEU A 144 -15.44 -3.83 -0.13
CA LEU A 144 -14.37 -4.73 0.26
C LEU A 144 -14.83 -6.20 0.14
N GLN A 145 -14.04 -7.01 -0.57
CA GLN A 145 -14.31 -8.43 -0.82
C GLN A 145 -13.29 -9.33 -0.14
N TYR A 146 -12.06 -8.83 0.03
CA TYR A 146 -10.98 -9.52 0.72
C TYR A 146 -10.35 -8.59 1.76
N LEU A 147 -10.23 -9.12 2.98
CA LEU A 147 -9.56 -8.45 4.09
C LEU A 147 -8.68 -9.45 4.83
N ASN A 148 -7.39 -9.13 4.91
CA ASN A 148 -6.45 -9.85 5.76
C ASN A 148 -5.69 -8.85 6.64
N MET A 149 -5.85 -9.01 7.95
CA MET A 149 -5.16 -8.22 8.98
C MET A 149 -4.45 -9.16 9.97
N GLY A 150 -3.97 -10.31 9.50
CA GLY A 150 -3.18 -11.23 10.32
C GLY A 150 -2.00 -10.51 10.98
N GLY A 151 -1.72 -10.82 12.25
CA GLY A 151 -0.64 -10.17 13.01
C GLY A 151 -0.95 -8.73 13.49
N VAL A 152 -2.02 -8.07 13.02
CA VAL A 152 -2.40 -6.73 13.51
C VAL A 152 -3.04 -6.82 14.89
N ASN A 153 -2.52 -6.07 15.85
CA ASN A 153 -3.03 -6.00 17.22
C ASN A 153 -4.27 -5.08 17.30
N ILE A 154 -5.39 -5.61 17.78
CA ILE A 154 -6.63 -4.85 17.98
C ILE A 154 -6.72 -4.50 19.46
N THR A 155 -6.47 -3.22 19.78
CA THR A 155 -6.26 -2.78 21.17
C THR A 155 -7.54 -2.42 21.94
N ASP A 156 -8.66 -2.09 21.26
CA ASP A 156 -9.94 -1.88 21.96
C ASP A 156 -10.69 -3.18 22.25
N THR A 157 -11.31 -3.20 23.42
CA THR A 157 -12.03 -4.33 24.02
C THR A 157 -12.80 -5.16 22.99
N PRO A 158 -12.69 -6.50 23.00
CA PRO A 158 -13.34 -7.39 22.04
C PRO A 158 -14.83 -7.06 21.75
N HIS A 159 -15.54 -6.48 22.72
CA HIS A 159 -16.93 -6.05 22.58
C HIS A 159 -17.21 -5.00 21.49
N GLU A 160 -16.33 -4.03 21.26
CA GLU A 160 -16.52 -3.01 20.21
C GLU A 160 -16.13 -3.55 18.82
N LEU A 161 -15.18 -4.49 18.77
CA LEU A 161 -14.86 -5.25 17.56
C LEU A 161 -16.08 -6.05 17.07
N PHE A 162 -16.70 -6.85 17.94
CA PHE A 162 -17.90 -7.63 17.57
C PHE A 162 -19.09 -6.74 17.15
N ARG A 163 -19.28 -5.58 17.79
CA ARG A 163 -20.32 -4.62 17.37
C ARG A 163 -20.07 -4.03 16.00
N SER A 164 -18.81 -3.77 15.67
CA SER A 164 -18.44 -3.17 14.38
C SER A 164 -18.51 -4.19 13.25
N ILE A 165 -18.03 -5.43 13.48
CA ILE A 165 -18.14 -6.53 12.50
C ILE A 165 -19.60 -6.87 12.21
N ASN A 166 -20.48 -6.91 13.21
CA ASN A 166 -21.90 -7.23 13.02
C ASN A 166 -22.71 -6.12 12.30
N LYS A 167 -22.09 -4.97 12.00
CA LYS A 167 -22.71 -3.84 11.27
C LYS A 167 -22.13 -3.65 9.86
N MET A 168 -21.13 -4.44 9.49
CA MET A 168 -20.61 -4.58 8.13
C MET A 168 -21.45 -5.61 7.39
#